data_AF-A0A8H3RZS9-F1
#
_entry.id   AF-A0A8H3RZS9-F1
#
_cell.length_a   1.000
_cell.length_b   1.000
_cell.length_c   1.000
_cell.angle_alpha   90.00
_cell.angle_beta   90.00
_cell.angle_gamma   90.00
#
_symmetry.space_group_name_H-M   'P 1'
#
loop_
_entity.id
_entity.type
_entity.pdbx_description
1 polymer ?
#
loop_
_entity_poly.entity_id
_entity_poly.type
_entity_poly.pdbx_seq_one_letter_code
_entity_poly.pdbx_strand_id
1 'polypeptide(L)'
;MAPTLRFRPTPPFVAITFVLFVLTLGTHFNLFSRSDTNHGKASPPVTTEPPGIGLDLTGFYGTAATLTKLSSPPYVEIPDKFLDLPRETLRSIRKSIGLPASSDVGALAAMIRKLQVQAEDALGAPLATVPFVLSTPYLPALYGEDIQDAFEYLGLPFPKTGWRGSWAWVRDTGAALAGYGRFLCSDYRDYEACKSEIGQMPIAEVLSILYTVKGLKILQTGIKSAHAVAGSWDDEERWTLGYASRDEEGYWDRVAVRLMDWKRNRPGSLTPDLILLFGESAADETFRSVLESVFIKEFGSVPEILGGSDEYVVARGAAHFARVSFFGVHQ
;
A
#
# COMPACT_ATOMS: atom_id res chain seq x y z
N MET A 1 2.84 -51.92 -18.72
CA MET A 1 2.81 -50.61 -19.41
C MET A 1 1.35 -50.29 -19.70
N ALA A 2 0.79 -49.26 -19.04
CA ALA A 2 -0.61 -48.85 -19.24
C ALA A 2 -0.68 -47.78 -20.35
N PRO A 3 -1.71 -47.80 -21.21
CA PRO A 3 -1.83 -46.81 -22.29
C PRO A 3 -2.30 -45.47 -21.73
N THR A 4 -1.56 -44.41 -22.05
CA THR A 4 -1.95 -43.03 -21.75
C THR A 4 -3.00 -42.54 -22.75
N LEU A 5 -4.25 -42.47 -22.32
CA LEU A 5 -5.35 -41.87 -23.08
C LEU A 5 -5.18 -40.35 -23.12
N ARG A 6 -4.75 -39.82 -24.27
CA ARG A 6 -4.71 -38.38 -24.54
C ARG A 6 -6.12 -37.91 -24.90
N PHE A 7 -6.74 -37.17 -23.99
CA PHE A 7 -8.00 -36.47 -24.23
C PHE A 7 -7.74 -35.27 -25.15
N ARG A 8 -8.35 -35.27 -26.35
CA ARG A 8 -8.41 -34.09 -27.22
C ARG A 8 -9.81 -33.48 -27.07
N PRO A 9 -9.96 -32.32 -26.40
CA PRO A 9 -11.26 -31.69 -26.31
C PRO A 9 -11.72 -31.29 -27.71
N THR A 10 -12.96 -31.64 -28.04
CA THR A 10 -13.58 -31.22 -29.29
C THR A 10 -13.99 -29.75 -29.18
N PRO A 11 -14.06 -28.99 -30.29
CA PRO A 11 -14.46 -27.58 -30.31
C PRO A 11 -15.73 -27.24 -29.49
N PRO A 12 -16.81 -28.05 -29.48
CA PRO A 12 -17.99 -27.75 -28.66
C PRO A 12 -17.72 -27.81 -27.15
N PHE A 13 -16.76 -28.63 -26.70
CA PHE A 13 -16.42 -28.74 -25.28
C PHE A 13 -15.75 -27.46 -24.75
N VAL A 14 -14.95 -26.81 -25.59
CA VAL A 14 -14.29 -25.52 -25.27
C VAL A 14 -15.31 -24.38 -25.22
N ALA A 15 -16.29 -24.37 -26.13
CA ALA A 15 -17.34 -23.36 -26.14
C ALA A 15 -18.24 -23.42 -24.89
N ILE A 16 -18.65 -24.62 -24.48
CA ILE A 16 -19.54 -24.80 -23.30
C ILE A 16 -18.83 -24.39 -22.00
N THR A 17 -17.56 -24.75 -21.85
CA THR A 17 -16.75 -24.38 -20.68
C THR A 17 -16.51 -22.87 -20.61
N PHE A 18 -16.32 -22.20 -21.76
CA PHE A 18 -16.18 -20.75 -21.82
C PHE A 18 -17.47 -20.01 -21.43
N VAL A 19 -18.64 -20.47 -21.88
CA VAL A 19 -19.94 -19.84 -21.52
C VAL A 19 -20.23 -19.98 -20.03
N LEU A 20 -19.96 -21.15 -19.43
CA LEU A 20 -20.13 -21.37 -17.99
C LEU A 20 -19.17 -20.49 -17.16
N PHE A 21 -17.95 -20.27 -17.64
CA PHE A 21 -16.98 -19.39 -16.99
C PHE A 21 -17.44 -17.92 -17.03
N VAL A 22 -17.97 -17.45 -18.16
CA VAL A 22 -18.49 -16.06 -18.28
C VAL A 22 -19.73 -15.84 -17.41
N LEU A 23 -20.64 -16.81 -17.32
CA LEU A 23 -21.84 -16.70 -16.49
C LEU A 23 -21.53 -16.68 -14.99
N THR A 24 -20.58 -17.50 -14.53
CA THR A 24 -20.14 -17.51 -13.12
C THR A 24 -19.38 -16.24 -12.74
N LEU A 25 -18.62 -15.64 -13.67
CA LEU A 25 -17.97 -14.34 -13.45
C LEU A 25 -19.01 -13.20 -13.35
N GLY A 26 -20.04 -13.21 -14.21
CA GLY A 26 -21.09 -12.17 -14.23
C GLY A 26 -21.93 -12.12 -12.95
N THR A 27 -22.17 -13.26 -12.30
CA THR A 27 -22.92 -13.31 -11.04
C THR A 27 -22.13 -12.78 -9.83
N HIS A 28 -20.79 -12.83 -9.86
CA HIS A 28 -19.98 -12.26 -8.79
C HIS A 28 -19.85 -10.73 -8.86
N PHE A 29 -20.02 -10.12 -10.04
CA PHE A 29 -19.92 -8.67 -10.21
C PHE A 29 -21.16 -7.89 -9.73
N ASN A 30 -22.34 -8.51 -9.65
CA ASN A 30 -23.56 -7.83 -9.19
C ASN A 30 -23.72 -7.77 -7.66
N LEU A 31 -22.82 -8.37 -6.88
CA LEU A 31 -22.91 -8.41 -5.42
C LEU A 31 -22.12 -7.31 -4.69
N PHE A 32 -21.40 -6.44 -5.41
CA PHE A 32 -20.50 -5.42 -4.82
C PHE A 32 -20.85 -3.97 -5.14
N SER A 33 -22.09 -3.67 -5.53
CA SER A 33 -22.60 -2.30 -5.61
C SER A 33 -23.66 -2.09 -4.53
N ARG A 34 -23.21 -1.93 -3.28
CA ARG A 34 -24.05 -1.39 -2.21
C ARG A 34 -23.70 0.09 -2.09
N SER A 35 -24.54 0.92 -2.70
CA SER A 35 -24.50 2.37 -2.58
C SER A 35 -24.86 2.75 -1.16
N ASP A 36 -23.88 3.22 -0.38
CA ASP A 36 -24.16 3.93 0.86
C ASP A 36 -24.71 5.31 0.51
N THR A 37 -25.99 5.50 0.81
CA THR A 37 -26.68 6.79 0.72
C THR A 37 -26.10 7.72 1.78
N ASN A 38 -25.24 8.64 1.35
CA ASN A 38 -24.67 9.70 2.17
C ASN A 38 -25.77 10.60 2.78
N HIS A 39 -25.76 10.71 4.09
CA HIS A 39 -26.46 11.76 4.84
C HIS A 39 -25.84 13.13 4.53
N GLY A 40 -26.71 14.13 4.31
CA GLY A 40 -26.36 15.47 3.82
C GLY A 40 -25.34 16.23 4.67
N LYS A 41 -24.05 16.10 4.34
CA LYS A 41 -23.03 17.10 4.67
C LYS A 41 -23.07 18.21 3.63
N ALA A 42 -22.99 19.46 4.11
CA ALA A 42 -22.85 20.63 3.28
C ALA A 42 -21.67 20.47 2.32
N SER A 43 -21.89 20.80 1.04
CA SER A 43 -20.84 20.77 0.02
C SER A 43 -19.69 21.69 0.46
N PRO A 44 -18.44 21.20 0.53
CA PRO A 44 -17.31 22.05 0.83
C PRO A 44 -17.17 23.16 -0.22
N PRO A 45 -16.59 24.32 0.14
CA PRO A 45 -16.36 25.41 -0.80
C PRO A 45 -15.58 24.92 -2.03
N VAL A 46 -15.99 25.37 -3.21
CA VAL A 46 -15.37 25.02 -4.50
C VAL A 46 -13.93 25.53 -4.50
N THR A 47 -12.98 24.62 -4.31
CA THR A 47 -11.55 24.92 -4.44
C THR A 47 -11.17 24.94 -5.91
N THR A 48 -10.42 25.95 -6.36
CA THR A 48 -9.88 26.03 -7.73
C THR A 48 -8.65 25.15 -7.95
N GLU A 49 -8.26 24.34 -6.97
CA GLU A 49 -7.13 23.44 -7.07
C GLU A 49 -7.51 22.17 -7.83
N PRO A 50 -6.66 21.66 -8.73
CA PRO A 50 -6.90 20.43 -9.45
C PRO A 50 -6.96 19.25 -8.47
N PRO A 51 -7.85 18.27 -8.69
CA PRO A 51 -7.91 17.07 -7.88
C PRO A 51 -6.61 16.26 -8.04
N GLY A 52 -6.07 15.76 -6.93
CA GLY A 52 -5.02 14.75 -6.92
C GLY A 52 -5.61 13.36 -6.74
N ILE A 53 -4.98 12.33 -7.31
CA ILE A 53 -5.44 10.94 -7.17
C ILE A 53 -4.42 10.14 -6.36
N GLY A 54 -4.93 9.41 -5.38
CA GLY A 54 -4.12 8.49 -4.57
C GLY A 54 -4.49 7.05 -4.90
N LEU A 55 -3.51 6.27 -5.30
CA LEU A 55 -3.67 4.83 -5.48
C LEU A 55 -3.02 4.12 -4.30
N ASP A 56 -3.75 3.24 -3.63
CA ASP A 56 -3.23 2.50 -2.49
C ASP A 56 -3.02 1.01 -2.80
N LEU A 57 -1.79 0.56 -2.64
CA LEU A 57 -1.39 -0.84 -2.80
C LEU A 57 -1.23 -1.58 -1.47
N THR A 58 -1.88 -1.10 -0.41
CA THR A 58 -1.89 -1.75 0.92
C THR A 58 -2.04 -3.27 0.80
N GLY A 59 -1.09 -4.01 1.40
CA GLY A 59 -0.84 -5.42 1.10
C GLY A 59 -2.04 -6.36 1.24
N PHE A 60 -2.95 -6.09 2.17
CA PHE A 60 -4.08 -6.98 2.48
C PHE A 60 -5.25 -6.90 1.47
N TYR A 61 -5.35 -5.85 0.65
CA TYR A 61 -6.49 -5.66 -0.26
C TYR A 61 -6.36 -6.41 -1.60
N GLY A 62 -5.24 -7.09 -1.88
CA GLY A 62 -5.13 -7.83 -3.14
C GLY A 62 -3.79 -8.46 -3.47
N THR A 63 -2.78 -8.39 -2.60
CA THR A 63 -1.43 -8.81 -2.97
C THR A 63 -1.26 -10.32 -2.82
N ALA A 64 -1.24 -11.04 -3.96
CA ALA A 64 -0.69 -12.39 -4.02
C ALA A 64 0.83 -12.28 -4.17
N ALA A 65 1.56 -12.16 -3.05
CA ALA A 65 3.01 -12.17 -3.07
C ALA A 65 3.52 -13.62 -3.08
N THR A 66 4.06 -14.08 -4.20
CA THR A 66 4.92 -15.26 -4.20
C THR A 66 6.29 -14.86 -3.67
N LEU A 67 6.65 -15.38 -2.49
CA LEU A 67 7.88 -15.03 -1.79
C LEU A 67 9.09 -15.67 -2.49
N THR A 68 9.61 -15.05 -3.56
CA THR A 68 10.95 -15.37 -4.08
C THR A 68 11.94 -14.40 -3.45
N LYS A 69 12.63 -14.89 -2.41
CA LYS A 69 13.64 -14.15 -1.64
C LYS A 69 14.88 -13.91 -2.50
N LEU A 70 14.86 -12.86 -3.32
CA LEU A 70 16.03 -12.33 -4.01
C LEU A 70 15.87 -10.80 -4.03
N SER A 71 16.24 -10.17 -2.92
CA SER A 71 16.36 -8.71 -2.81
C SER A 71 17.20 -8.22 -3.98
N SER A 72 16.62 -7.44 -4.91
CA SER A 72 17.31 -7.04 -6.14
C SER A 72 17.00 -5.59 -6.54
N PRO A 73 18.02 -4.70 -6.70
CA PRO A 73 19.40 -4.89 -6.30
C PRO A 73 19.82 -4.00 -5.12
N PRO A 74 19.89 -4.53 -3.89
CA PRO A 74 20.78 -4.03 -2.85
C PRO A 74 22.17 -4.65 -3.06
N TYR A 75 22.79 -4.46 -4.23
CA TYR A 75 24.16 -4.94 -4.44
C TYR A 75 25.10 -4.05 -3.66
N VAL A 76 25.46 -4.50 -2.45
CA VAL A 76 26.55 -3.92 -1.69
C VAL A 76 27.88 -4.35 -2.32
N GLU A 77 27.92 -5.53 -2.96
CA GLU A 77 29.12 -6.11 -3.54
C GLU A 77 28.99 -6.32 -5.06
N ILE A 78 30.12 -6.14 -5.76
CA ILE A 78 30.23 -6.33 -7.22
C ILE A 78 29.81 -7.74 -7.70
N PRO A 79 30.11 -8.85 -6.98
CA PRO A 79 29.71 -10.19 -7.40
C PRO A 79 28.20 -10.34 -7.59
N ASP A 80 27.40 -9.71 -6.72
CA ASP A 80 25.93 -9.85 -6.75
C ASP A 80 25.33 -9.26 -8.02
N LYS A 81 25.93 -8.20 -8.56
CA LYS A 81 25.50 -7.61 -9.84
C LYS A 81 25.65 -8.59 -11.00
N PHE A 82 26.72 -9.39 -11.02
CA PHE A 82 26.91 -10.40 -12.06
C PHE A 82 25.91 -11.55 -11.94
N LEU A 83 25.55 -11.92 -10.71
CA LEU A 83 24.54 -12.94 -10.45
C LEU A 83 23.14 -12.51 -10.95
N ASP A 84 22.91 -11.21 -11.09
CA ASP A 84 21.62 -10.67 -11.51
C ASP A 84 21.45 -10.41 -13.00
N LEU A 85 22.55 -10.34 -13.75
CA LEU A 85 22.51 -10.15 -15.20
C LEU A 85 21.55 -11.11 -15.92
N PRO A 86 21.44 -12.41 -15.56
CA PRO A 86 20.45 -13.30 -16.18
C PRO A 86 19.01 -12.85 -15.93
N ARG A 87 18.69 -12.35 -14.73
CA ARG A 87 17.36 -11.86 -14.36
C ARG A 87 17.03 -10.59 -15.14
N GLU A 88 17.93 -9.60 -15.14
CA GLU A 88 17.77 -8.35 -15.90
C GLU A 88 17.64 -8.61 -17.41
N THR A 89 18.42 -9.54 -17.95
CA THR A 89 18.36 -9.93 -19.36
C THR A 89 17.01 -10.57 -19.71
N LEU A 90 16.54 -11.53 -18.92
CA LEU A 90 15.23 -12.17 -19.12
C LEU A 90 14.11 -11.14 -19.03
N ARG A 91 14.19 -10.22 -18.06
CA ARG A 91 13.24 -9.12 -17.86
C ARG A 91 13.16 -8.24 -19.12
N SER A 92 14.31 -7.81 -19.64
CA SER A 92 14.41 -7.02 -20.87
C SER A 92 13.85 -7.75 -22.09
N ILE A 93 14.17 -9.04 -22.24
CA ILE A 93 13.62 -9.88 -23.31
C ILE A 93 12.08 -9.90 -23.24
N ARG A 94 11.50 -10.15 -22.05
CA ARG A 94 10.05 -10.18 -21.86
C ARG A 94 9.39 -8.86 -22.22
N LYS A 95 9.97 -7.73 -21.79
CA LYS A 95 9.48 -6.40 -22.14
C LYS A 95 9.52 -6.14 -23.65
N SER A 96 10.60 -6.55 -24.32
CA SER A 96 10.75 -6.33 -25.77
C SER A 96 9.73 -7.07 -26.63
N ILE A 97 9.11 -8.13 -26.10
CA ILE A 97 8.02 -8.86 -26.77
C ILE A 97 6.63 -8.50 -26.20
N GLY A 98 6.53 -7.41 -25.43
CA GLY A 98 5.26 -6.92 -24.88
C GLY A 98 4.68 -7.76 -23.74
N LEU A 99 5.51 -8.52 -23.02
CA LEU A 99 5.11 -9.26 -21.82
C LEU A 99 5.49 -8.48 -20.54
N PRO A 100 4.78 -8.73 -19.42
CA PRO A 100 5.23 -8.24 -18.11
C PRO A 100 6.64 -8.73 -17.81
N ALA A 101 7.44 -7.86 -17.20
CA ALA A 101 8.85 -8.09 -16.92
C ALA A 101 9.10 -9.35 -16.06
N SER A 102 8.17 -9.69 -15.18
CA SER A 102 8.10 -10.93 -14.40
C SER A 102 6.63 -11.34 -14.19
N SER A 103 6.37 -12.49 -13.55
CA SER A 103 5.02 -12.87 -13.10
C SER A 103 4.46 -11.86 -12.09
N ASP A 104 5.31 -11.39 -11.18
CA ASP A 104 4.93 -10.49 -10.09
C ASP A 104 4.59 -9.10 -10.63
N VAL A 105 5.36 -8.61 -11.61
CA VAL A 105 5.01 -7.40 -12.38
C VAL A 105 3.67 -7.56 -13.09
N GLY A 106 3.38 -8.75 -13.62
CA GLY A 106 2.07 -9.05 -14.23
C GLY A 106 0.91 -8.98 -13.23
N ALA A 107 1.09 -9.52 -12.03
CA ALA A 107 0.10 -9.45 -10.96
C ALA A 107 -0.09 -8.01 -10.46
N LEU A 108 0.99 -7.28 -10.25
CA LEU A 108 0.98 -5.88 -9.86
C LEU A 108 0.29 -5.01 -10.92
N ALA A 109 0.61 -5.18 -12.20
CA ALA A 109 -0.03 -4.47 -13.30
C ALA A 109 -1.52 -4.80 -13.40
N ALA A 110 -1.94 -6.04 -13.13
CA ALA A 110 -3.35 -6.40 -13.11
C ALA A 110 -4.11 -5.69 -11.97
N MET A 111 -3.49 -5.53 -10.79
CA MET A 111 -4.07 -4.76 -9.68
C MET A 111 -4.17 -3.27 -10.02
N ILE A 112 -3.07 -2.66 -10.49
CA ILE A 112 -3.04 -1.25 -10.88
C ILE A 112 -4.06 -0.96 -11.97
N ARG A 113 -4.24 -1.86 -12.95
CA ARG A 113 -5.25 -1.70 -14.01
C ARG A 113 -6.68 -1.65 -13.47
N LYS A 114 -7.01 -2.44 -12.44
CA LYS A 114 -8.34 -2.38 -11.81
C LYS A 114 -8.57 -1.03 -11.16
N LEU A 115 -7.57 -0.53 -10.43
CA LEU A 115 -7.62 0.80 -9.81
C LEU A 115 -7.69 1.91 -10.87
N GLN A 116 -6.95 1.78 -11.96
CA GLN A 116 -6.99 2.70 -13.09
C GLN A 116 -8.41 2.79 -13.66
N VAL A 117 -9.04 1.66 -13.99
CA VAL A 117 -10.39 1.65 -14.57
C VAL A 117 -11.40 2.34 -13.63
N GLN A 118 -11.33 2.07 -12.33
CA GLN A 118 -12.21 2.70 -11.34
C GLN A 118 -11.96 4.20 -11.22
N ALA A 119 -10.69 4.63 -11.23
CA ALA A 119 -10.34 6.04 -11.16
C ALA A 119 -10.77 6.79 -12.44
N GLU A 120 -10.52 6.22 -13.62
CA GLU A 120 -10.90 6.83 -14.91
C GLU A 120 -12.41 6.96 -15.05
N ASP A 121 -13.17 5.94 -14.62
CA ASP A 121 -14.64 5.99 -14.58
C ASP A 121 -15.15 7.09 -13.65
N ALA A 122 -14.58 7.20 -12.45
CA ALA A 122 -14.96 8.23 -11.48
C ALA A 122 -14.59 9.66 -11.93
N LEU A 123 -13.48 9.81 -12.67
CA LEU A 123 -12.98 11.12 -13.12
C LEU A 123 -13.56 11.57 -14.45
N GLY A 124 -14.02 10.63 -15.28
CA GLY A 124 -14.36 10.89 -16.68
C GLY A 124 -13.16 11.30 -17.54
N ALA A 125 -11.94 10.99 -17.10
CA ALA A 125 -10.69 11.34 -17.77
C ALA A 125 -9.64 10.21 -17.63
N PRO A 126 -8.76 10.00 -18.63
CA PRO A 126 -7.71 8.99 -18.53
C PRO A 126 -6.72 9.31 -17.41
N LEU A 127 -6.31 8.30 -16.64
CA LEU A 127 -5.42 8.45 -15.48
C LEU A 127 -4.05 9.03 -15.90
N ALA A 128 -3.62 8.73 -17.12
CA ALA A 128 -2.40 9.26 -17.71
C ALA A 128 -2.40 10.80 -17.89
N THR A 129 -3.56 11.45 -17.81
CA THR A 129 -3.72 12.90 -17.99
C THR A 129 -3.79 13.69 -16.68
N VAL A 130 -3.78 13.01 -15.54
CA VAL A 130 -4.02 13.58 -14.22
C VAL A 130 -2.88 13.24 -13.26
N PRO A 131 -2.53 14.13 -12.32
CA PRO A 131 -1.52 13.83 -11.31
C PRO A 131 -2.01 12.73 -10.36
N PHE A 132 -1.20 11.69 -10.20
CA PHE A 132 -1.46 10.65 -9.21
C PHE A 132 -0.19 10.30 -8.43
N VAL A 133 -0.38 9.79 -7.21
CA VAL A 133 0.67 9.26 -6.35
C VAL A 133 0.26 7.87 -5.89
N LEU A 134 1.25 6.98 -5.84
CA LEU A 134 1.08 5.61 -5.38
C LEU A 134 1.52 5.49 -3.92
N SER A 135 0.66 5.01 -3.01
CA SER A 135 1.13 4.51 -1.72
C SER A 135 1.49 3.04 -1.84
N THR A 136 2.64 2.70 -1.28
CA THR A 136 3.17 1.33 -1.29
C THR A 136 3.34 0.86 0.14
N PRO A 137 2.93 -0.38 0.46
CA PRO A 137 3.36 -1.00 1.69
C PRO A 137 4.88 -1.17 1.68
N TYR A 138 5.49 -1.22 2.85
CA TYR A 138 6.81 -1.84 2.93
C TYR A 138 6.61 -3.34 2.68
N LEU A 139 7.20 -3.85 1.59
CA LEU A 139 7.22 -5.26 1.26
C LEU A 139 8.66 -5.57 0.84
N PRO A 140 9.39 -6.45 1.56
CA PRO A 140 10.80 -6.73 1.26
C PRO A 140 11.07 -7.19 -0.18
N ALA A 141 10.06 -7.76 -0.85
CA ALA A 141 10.14 -8.28 -2.21
C ALA A 141 9.45 -7.38 -3.27
N LEU A 142 8.96 -6.19 -2.91
CA LEU A 142 8.40 -5.24 -3.87
C LEU A 142 9.45 -4.20 -4.26
N TYR A 143 10.08 -4.40 -5.41
CA TYR A 143 11.15 -3.51 -5.88
C TYR A 143 10.60 -2.28 -6.59
N GLY A 144 11.34 -1.17 -6.50
CA GLY A 144 11.02 0.04 -7.25
C GLY A 144 10.99 -0.20 -8.76
N GLU A 145 11.88 -1.06 -9.28
CA GLU A 145 11.87 -1.49 -10.68
C GLU A 145 10.60 -2.25 -11.07
N ASP A 146 10.02 -3.06 -10.18
CA ASP A 146 8.78 -3.81 -10.46
C ASP A 146 7.58 -2.89 -10.56
N ILE A 147 7.52 -1.88 -9.70
CA ILE A 147 6.52 -0.82 -9.79
C ILE A 147 6.71 -0.09 -11.13
N GLN A 148 7.92 0.37 -11.43
CA GLN A 148 8.20 1.07 -12.69
C GLN A 148 7.79 0.26 -13.92
N ASP A 149 8.14 -1.03 -13.96
CA ASP A 149 7.81 -1.89 -15.09
C ASP A 149 6.32 -2.23 -15.16
N ALA A 150 5.61 -2.28 -14.04
CA ALA A 150 4.16 -2.43 -14.05
C ALA A 150 3.50 -1.19 -14.70
N PHE A 151 3.99 0.02 -14.40
CA PHE A 151 3.52 1.24 -15.06
C PHE A 151 3.88 1.28 -16.54
N GLU A 152 5.12 0.93 -16.90
CA GLU A 152 5.55 0.84 -18.30
C GLU A 152 4.69 -0.17 -19.09
N TYR A 153 4.44 -1.34 -18.52
CA TYR A 153 3.60 -2.37 -19.13
C TYR A 153 2.14 -1.92 -19.34
N LEU A 154 1.64 -1.03 -18.49
CA LEU A 154 0.30 -0.44 -18.62
C LEU A 154 0.27 0.80 -19.51
N GLY A 155 1.41 1.29 -19.99
CA GLY A 155 1.50 2.57 -20.71
C GLY A 155 1.13 3.78 -19.85
N LEU A 156 1.25 3.66 -18.52
CA LEU A 156 1.01 4.75 -17.60
C LEU A 156 2.28 5.58 -17.39
N PRO A 157 2.18 6.92 -17.26
CA PRO A 157 3.35 7.73 -16.97
C PRO A 157 3.87 7.39 -15.57
N PHE A 158 5.13 6.99 -15.46
CA PHE A 158 5.75 6.83 -14.17
C PHE A 158 6.20 8.21 -13.66
N PRO A 159 5.79 8.66 -12.47
CA PRO A 159 6.13 10.01 -12.04
C PRO A 159 7.64 10.09 -11.85
N LYS A 160 8.29 11.01 -12.59
CA LYS A 160 9.75 11.14 -12.59
C LYS A 160 10.23 11.44 -11.18
N THR A 161 11.20 10.67 -10.69
CA THR A 161 11.83 10.92 -9.41
C THR A 161 12.60 12.24 -9.48
N GLY A 162 12.13 13.28 -8.77
CA GLY A 162 12.91 14.50 -8.53
C GLY A 162 14.21 14.20 -7.75
N TRP A 163 15.04 15.23 -7.57
CA TRP A 163 16.43 15.17 -7.07
C TRP A 163 16.65 14.57 -5.67
N ARG A 164 15.60 14.07 -4.99
CA ARG A 164 15.66 13.34 -3.71
C ARG A 164 14.90 12.02 -3.67
N GLY A 165 14.63 11.39 -4.82
CA GLY A 165 13.94 10.09 -4.84
C GLY A 165 12.44 10.24 -4.59
N SER A 166 11.67 9.75 -5.57
CA SER A 166 10.23 9.48 -5.56
C SER A 166 9.34 10.22 -4.54
N TRP A 167 8.99 11.49 -4.79
CA TRP A 167 7.68 12.01 -4.33
C TRP A 167 6.50 11.32 -5.05
N ALA A 168 6.83 10.62 -6.15
CA ALA A 168 5.99 9.78 -6.98
C ALA A 168 5.30 8.63 -6.23
N TRP A 169 5.93 8.10 -5.19
CA TRP A 169 5.32 7.10 -4.34
C TRP A 169 5.71 7.31 -2.89
N VAL A 170 4.77 7.04 -2.01
CA VAL A 170 4.92 7.24 -0.56
C VAL A 170 4.71 5.91 0.15
N ARG A 171 5.27 5.77 1.36
CA ARG A 171 4.94 4.61 2.20
C ARG A 171 3.52 4.77 2.73
N ASP A 172 2.81 3.66 2.87
CA ASP A 172 1.48 3.58 3.48
C ASP A 172 1.36 4.41 4.78
N THR A 173 2.36 4.34 5.65
CA THR A 173 2.43 5.09 6.92
C THR A 173 2.51 6.59 6.70
N GLY A 174 3.37 7.05 5.77
CA GLY A 174 3.48 8.47 5.42
C GLY A 174 2.21 8.99 4.74
N ALA A 175 1.62 8.19 3.85
CA ALA A 175 0.33 8.47 3.25
C ALA A 175 -0.78 8.55 4.30
N ALA A 176 -0.89 7.61 5.23
CA ALA A 176 -1.89 7.66 6.28
C ALA A 176 -1.74 8.91 7.16
N LEU A 177 -0.52 9.30 7.54
CA LEU A 177 -0.29 10.56 8.28
C LEU A 177 -0.74 11.79 7.49
N ALA A 178 -0.39 11.87 6.21
CA ALA A 178 -0.86 12.93 5.33
C ALA A 178 -2.39 12.91 5.19
N GLY A 179 -3.00 11.73 5.12
CA GLY A 179 -4.44 11.53 5.06
C GLY A 179 -5.17 12.01 6.31
N TYR A 180 -4.51 12.03 7.46
CA TYR A 180 -4.98 12.66 8.70
C TYR A 180 -4.53 14.12 8.87
N GLY A 181 -3.86 14.70 7.88
CA GLY A 181 -3.38 16.08 7.91
C GLY A 181 -2.20 16.31 8.86
N ARG A 182 -1.39 15.28 9.14
CA ARG A 182 -0.21 15.36 10.02
C ARG A 182 1.10 15.32 9.23
N PHE A 183 2.15 15.93 9.79
CA PHE A 183 3.52 15.90 9.24
C PHE A 183 3.65 16.42 7.80
N LEU A 184 2.78 17.34 7.41
CA LEU A 184 2.78 18.04 6.13
C LEU A 184 3.37 19.45 6.31
N CYS A 185 3.99 19.97 5.25
CA CYS A 185 4.42 21.37 5.19
C CYS A 185 3.20 22.31 5.19
N SER A 186 3.34 23.46 5.83
CA SER A 186 2.36 24.54 5.79
C SER A 186 2.26 25.18 4.40
N ASP A 187 3.41 25.53 3.81
CA ASP A 187 3.51 26.02 2.44
C ASP A 187 4.18 24.96 1.55
N TYR A 188 3.36 24.14 0.92
CA TYR A 188 3.82 23.09 0.03
C TYR A 188 4.15 23.59 -1.39
N ARG A 189 3.80 24.85 -1.70
CA ARG A 189 4.02 25.44 -3.04
C ARG A 189 5.42 26.02 -3.15
N ASP A 190 5.99 26.49 -2.04
CA ASP A 190 7.40 26.85 -1.94
C ASP A 190 8.23 25.66 -1.47
N TYR A 191 8.98 25.06 -2.40
CA TYR A 191 9.85 23.91 -2.13
C TYR A 191 10.91 24.21 -1.07
N GLU A 192 11.55 25.38 -1.11
CA GLU A 192 12.63 25.69 -0.16
C GLU A 192 12.05 26.01 1.23
N ALA A 193 10.87 26.65 1.30
CA ALA A 193 10.15 26.82 2.56
C ALA A 193 9.75 25.46 3.16
N CYS A 194 9.12 24.58 2.38
CA CYS A 194 8.73 23.24 2.83
C CYS A 194 9.94 22.40 3.26
N LYS A 195 11.04 22.43 2.49
CA LYS A 195 12.28 21.74 2.84
C LYS A 195 12.91 22.28 4.13
N SER A 196 12.88 23.59 4.33
CA SER A 196 13.32 24.23 5.58
C SER A 196 12.44 23.81 6.76
N GLU A 197 11.12 23.82 6.58
CA GLU A 197 10.13 23.39 7.58
C GLU A 197 10.35 21.93 7.98
N ILE A 198 10.45 21.01 7.02
CA ILE A 198 10.79 19.59 7.26
C ILE A 198 12.14 19.46 7.97
N GLY A 199 13.11 20.33 7.65
CA GLY A 199 14.40 20.39 8.32
C GLY A 199 14.29 20.70 9.82
N GLN A 200 13.26 21.44 10.23
CA GLN A 200 13.02 21.88 11.60
C GLN A 200 11.99 21.03 12.35
N MET A 201 11.18 20.22 11.65
CA MET A 201 10.24 19.30 12.29
C MET A 201 10.97 18.34 13.25
N PRO A 202 10.43 18.10 14.46
CA PRO A 202 10.98 17.09 15.36
C PRO A 202 10.78 15.69 14.75
N ILE A 203 11.69 14.78 15.07
CA ILE A 203 11.49 13.36 14.77
C ILE A 203 10.47 12.83 15.79
N ALA A 204 9.40 12.22 15.31
CA ALA A 204 8.42 11.52 16.13
C ALA A 204 8.53 10.01 15.91
N GLU A 205 8.46 9.23 16.98
CA GLU A 205 8.36 7.77 16.94
C GLU A 205 6.89 7.38 16.73
N VAL A 206 6.58 6.81 15.57
CA VAL A 206 5.22 6.42 15.19
C VAL A 206 5.11 4.91 15.17
N LEU A 207 4.11 4.37 15.85
CA LEU A 207 3.68 2.98 15.69
C LEU A 207 2.51 2.92 14.72
N SER A 208 2.79 2.51 13.49
CA SER A 208 1.82 2.31 12.42
C SER A 208 1.18 0.93 12.55
N ILE A 209 -0.15 0.88 12.62
CA ILE A 209 -0.93 -0.33 12.77
C ILE A 209 -1.99 -0.37 11.67
N LEU A 210 -1.83 -1.34 10.79
CA LEU A 210 -2.79 -1.67 9.75
C LEU A 210 -3.52 -2.95 10.14
N TYR A 211 -4.81 -2.85 10.43
CA TYR A 211 -5.64 -3.98 10.82
C TYR A 211 -6.80 -4.20 9.85
N THR A 212 -6.78 -5.35 9.20
CA THR A 212 -7.68 -5.70 8.10
C THR A 212 -8.37 -7.04 8.35
N VAL A 213 -9.30 -7.41 7.47
CA VAL A 213 -9.96 -8.72 7.50
C VAL A 213 -8.95 -9.85 7.39
N LYS A 214 -7.87 -9.65 6.63
CA LYS A 214 -6.91 -10.71 6.27
C LYS A 214 -5.63 -10.71 7.11
N GLY A 215 -5.32 -9.63 7.82
CA GLY A 215 -4.09 -9.60 8.60
C GLY A 215 -3.90 -8.34 9.42
N LEU A 216 -2.89 -8.43 10.28
CA LEU A 216 -2.39 -7.36 11.12
C LEU A 216 -0.94 -7.06 10.76
N LYS A 217 -0.66 -5.80 10.48
CA LYS A 217 0.68 -5.27 10.23
C LYS A 217 0.99 -4.19 11.25
N ILE A 218 2.21 -4.24 11.78
CA ILE A 218 2.71 -3.30 12.77
C ILE A 218 4.09 -2.88 12.31
N LEU A 219 4.31 -1.57 12.26
CA LEU A 219 5.59 -0.98 11.89
C LEU A 219 5.92 0.14 12.87
N GLN A 220 7.06 0.04 13.54
CA GLN A 220 7.63 1.16 14.31
C GLN A 220 8.59 1.93 13.40
N THR A 221 8.45 3.25 13.32
CA THR A 221 9.31 4.09 12.50
C THR A 221 9.45 5.50 13.06
N GLY A 222 10.65 6.06 12.93
CA GLY A 222 10.89 7.48 13.16
C GLY A 222 10.46 8.30 11.95
N ILE A 223 9.63 9.32 12.16
CA ILE A 223 9.08 10.15 11.09
C ILE A 223 9.40 11.60 11.38
N LYS A 224 10.01 12.25 10.40
CA LYS A 224 10.23 13.71 10.43
C LYS A 224 9.17 14.46 9.64
N SER A 225 8.72 13.85 8.54
CA SER A 225 7.66 14.36 7.68
C SER A 225 6.92 13.17 7.07
N ALA A 226 5.66 13.36 6.66
CA ALA A 226 4.89 12.37 5.93
C ALA A 226 5.59 11.92 4.62
N HIS A 227 6.51 12.75 4.10
CA HIS A 227 7.37 12.44 2.94
C HIS A 227 8.66 11.69 3.29
N ALA A 228 9.08 11.73 4.56
CA ALA A 228 10.36 11.22 5.03
C ALA A 228 10.12 10.25 6.20
N VAL A 229 9.58 9.08 5.85
CA VAL A 229 9.43 7.95 6.76
C VAL A 229 10.76 7.20 6.79
N ALA A 230 11.48 7.26 7.92
CA ALA A 230 12.76 6.58 8.03
C ALA A 230 12.54 5.06 8.01
N GLY A 231 13.29 4.38 7.14
CA GLY A 231 13.10 2.96 6.91
C GLY A 231 13.40 2.09 8.13
N SER A 232 12.48 1.16 8.34
CA SER A 232 12.54 -0.03 9.21
C SER A 232 12.51 0.24 10.69
N TRP A 233 11.64 -0.49 11.41
CA TRP A 233 12.00 -1.62 12.28
C TRP A 233 10.79 -2.56 12.44
N ASP A 234 11.01 -3.87 12.23
CA ASP A 234 10.06 -4.97 12.49
C ASP A 234 8.81 -5.06 11.58
N ASP A 235 9.01 -5.08 10.25
CA ASP A 235 7.94 -5.16 9.25
C ASP A 235 7.48 -6.59 8.94
N GLU A 236 7.00 -7.30 9.95
CA GLU A 236 6.37 -8.61 9.75
C GLU A 236 4.86 -8.50 9.58
N GLU A 237 4.38 -8.81 8.38
CA GLU A 237 2.96 -8.99 8.09
C GLU A 237 2.48 -10.34 8.63
N ARG A 238 1.48 -10.32 9.52
CA ARG A 238 0.90 -11.53 10.11
C ARG A 238 -0.50 -11.78 9.56
N TRP A 239 -0.54 -12.59 8.50
CA TRP A 239 -1.78 -13.02 7.82
C TRP A 239 -2.69 -13.92 8.69
N THR A 240 -2.17 -14.48 9.78
CA THR A 240 -2.95 -15.29 10.74
C THR A 240 -3.62 -14.44 11.84
N LEU A 241 -3.40 -13.13 11.83
CA LEU A 241 -3.95 -12.19 12.81
C LEU A 241 -4.91 -11.19 12.13
N GLY A 242 -5.62 -11.65 11.09
CA GLY A 242 -6.68 -10.88 10.46
C GLY A 242 -7.99 -10.99 11.23
N TYR A 243 -8.85 -9.98 11.09
CA TYR A 243 -10.15 -9.94 11.76
C TYR A 243 -11.04 -11.16 11.45
N ALA A 244 -10.87 -11.81 10.31
CA ALA A 244 -11.57 -13.04 9.96
C ALA A 244 -11.31 -14.20 10.96
N SER A 245 -10.15 -14.20 11.61
CA SER A 245 -9.71 -15.22 12.59
C SER A 245 -10.04 -14.85 14.04
N ARG A 246 -10.80 -13.77 14.28
CA ARG A 246 -11.00 -13.22 15.65
C ARG A 246 -11.70 -14.15 16.63
N ASP A 247 -12.50 -15.08 16.12
CA ASP A 247 -13.27 -16.04 16.91
C ASP A 247 -12.45 -17.28 17.29
N GLU A 248 -11.20 -17.38 16.81
CA GLU A 248 -10.28 -18.46 17.19
C GLU A 248 -9.87 -18.34 18.67
N GLU A 249 -9.73 -19.49 19.33
CA GLU A 249 -9.25 -19.55 20.72
C GLU A 249 -7.87 -18.86 20.86
N GLY A 250 -7.75 -17.99 21.87
CA GLY A 250 -6.53 -17.23 22.14
C GLY A 250 -6.14 -16.21 21.08
N TYR A 251 -7.03 -15.87 20.12
CA TYR A 251 -6.73 -14.88 19.08
C TYR A 251 -6.27 -13.54 19.67
N TRP A 252 -7.03 -13.00 20.62
CA TRP A 252 -6.72 -11.70 21.23
C TRP A 252 -5.43 -11.72 22.05
N ASP A 253 -5.06 -12.85 22.64
CA ASP A 253 -3.75 -13.01 23.29
C ASP A 253 -2.61 -12.95 22.28
N ARG A 254 -2.78 -13.57 21.11
CA ARG A 254 -1.80 -13.48 20.02
C ARG A 254 -1.70 -12.06 19.45
N VAL A 255 -2.82 -11.35 19.32
CA VAL A 255 -2.85 -9.93 18.95
C VAL A 255 -2.10 -9.09 19.98
N ALA A 256 -2.39 -9.27 21.28
CA ALA A 256 -1.74 -8.57 22.37
C ALA A 256 -0.22 -8.79 22.39
N VAL A 257 0.22 -10.03 22.14
CA VAL A 257 1.64 -10.36 21.96
C VAL A 257 2.23 -9.61 20.76
N ARG A 258 1.57 -9.69 19.60
CA ARG A 258 2.07 -9.07 18.37
C ARG A 258 2.21 -7.56 18.50
N LEU A 259 1.28 -6.90 19.20
CA LEU A 259 1.33 -5.45 19.49
C LEU A 259 2.60 -4.99 20.21
N MET A 260 3.33 -5.90 20.86
CA MET A 260 4.56 -5.59 21.61
C MET A 260 5.81 -6.28 21.08
N ASP A 261 5.73 -7.00 19.96
CA ASP A 261 6.89 -7.69 19.37
C ASP A 261 8.02 -6.71 19.07
N TRP A 262 7.71 -5.54 18.51
CA TRP A 262 8.69 -4.49 18.20
C TRP A 262 9.49 -4.06 19.44
N LYS A 263 8.83 -3.97 20.59
CA LYS A 263 9.43 -3.61 21.88
C LYS A 263 10.24 -4.76 22.46
N ARG A 264 9.78 -6.00 22.32
CA ARG A 264 10.53 -7.20 22.74
C ARG A 264 11.82 -7.38 21.95
N ASN A 265 11.74 -7.15 20.64
CA ASN A 265 12.88 -7.17 19.73
C ASN A 265 13.86 -6.02 20.01
N ARG A 266 13.41 -4.97 20.72
CA ARG A 266 14.18 -3.77 21.07
C ARG A 266 13.86 -3.28 22.49
N PRO A 267 14.41 -3.93 23.53
CA PRO A 267 14.07 -3.61 24.92
C PRO A 267 14.31 -2.14 25.31
N GLY A 268 15.19 -1.42 24.60
CA GLY A 268 15.47 0.00 24.82
C GLY A 268 14.53 0.99 24.11
N SER A 269 13.58 0.54 23.28
CA SER A 269 12.66 1.45 22.59
C SER A 269 11.76 2.19 23.60
N LEU A 270 11.57 3.49 23.41
CA LEU A 270 10.68 4.29 24.25
C LEU A 270 9.21 4.07 23.85
N THR A 271 8.29 4.57 24.65
CA THR A 271 6.87 4.71 24.27
C THR A 271 6.80 5.53 22.97
N PRO A 272 6.05 5.09 21.94
CA PRO A 272 5.89 5.88 20.73
C PRO A 272 5.15 7.18 21.04
N ASP A 273 5.45 8.23 20.30
CA ASP A 273 4.78 9.53 20.43
C ASP A 273 3.34 9.46 19.91
N LEU A 274 3.11 8.59 18.91
CA LEU A 274 1.83 8.45 18.21
C LEU A 274 1.59 6.99 17.79
N ILE A 275 0.35 6.54 17.94
CA ILE A 275 -0.15 5.33 17.31
C ILE A 275 -1.00 5.73 16.10
N LEU A 276 -0.59 5.30 14.91
CA LEU A 276 -1.32 5.53 13.67
C LEU A 276 -2.13 4.28 13.34
N LEU A 277 -3.46 4.39 13.38
CA LEU A 277 -4.36 3.25 13.26
C LEU A 277 -5.26 3.36 12.02
N PHE A 278 -5.21 2.36 11.14
CA PHE A 278 -5.96 2.33 9.88
C PHE A 278 -6.24 0.90 9.39
N GLY A 279 -7.10 0.79 8.37
CA GLY A 279 -7.64 -0.49 7.88
C GLY A 279 -9.11 -0.68 8.27
N GLU A 280 -9.84 -1.50 7.52
CA GLU A 280 -11.28 -1.70 7.65
C GLU A 280 -11.68 -2.35 9.00
N SER A 281 -10.76 -3.06 9.65
CA SER A 281 -10.99 -3.72 10.95
C SER A 281 -10.48 -2.92 12.14
N ALA A 282 -9.83 -1.78 11.90
CA ALA A 282 -9.22 -0.94 12.93
C ALA A 282 -10.23 -0.23 13.85
N ALA A 283 -11.51 -0.20 13.45
CA ALA A 283 -12.62 0.35 14.23
C ALA A 283 -13.16 -0.60 15.28
N ASP A 284 -12.75 -1.86 15.26
CA ASP A 284 -13.27 -2.87 16.18
C ASP A 284 -12.98 -2.50 17.65
N GLU A 285 -14.04 -2.47 18.45
CA GLU A 285 -13.97 -2.05 19.87
C GLU A 285 -13.12 -3.02 20.70
N THR A 286 -13.16 -4.32 20.38
CA THR A 286 -12.37 -5.33 21.09
C THR A 286 -10.89 -5.14 20.79
N PHE A 287 -10.54 -4.95 19.52
CA PHE A 287 -9.18 -4.63 19.12
C PHE A 287 -8.64 -3.37 19.80
N ARG A 288 -9.42 -2.29 19.83
CA ARG A 288 -9.05 -1.05 20.53
C ARG A 288 -8.84 -1.27 22.02
N SER A 289 -9.73 -2.00 22.67
CA SER A 289 -9.60 -2.33 24.10
C SER A 289 -8.33 -3.14 24.37
N VAL A 290 -8.00 -4.12 23.52
CA VAL A 290 -6.75 -4.90 23.63
C VAL A 290 -5.53 -4.00 23.43
N LEU A 291 -5.55 -3.15 22.40
CA LEU A 291 -4.47 -2.19 22.13
C LEU A 291 -4.21 -1.30 23.35
N GLU A 292 -5.23 -0.62 23.85
CA GLU A 292 -5.13 0.28 25.01
C GLU A 292 -4.63 -0.47 26.25
N SER A 293 -5.19 -1.64 26.53
CA SER A 293 -4.82 -2.46 27.69
C SER A 293 -3.35 -2.86 27.68
N VAL A 294 -2.83 -3.25 26.51
CA VAL A 294 -1.42 -3.63 26.36
C VAL A 294 -0.50 -2.43 26.56
N PHE A 295 -0.86 -1.26 26.03
CA PHE A 295 -0.07 -0.03 26.21
C PHE A 295 -0.09 0.48 27.65
N ILE A 296 -1.24 0.47 28.32
CA ILE A 296 -1.34 0.81 29.75
C ILE A 296 -0.47 -0.12 30.59
N LYS A 297 -0.48 -1.42 30.29
CA LYS A 297 0.33 -2.41 31.01
C LYS A 297 1.83 -2.20 30.83
N GLU A 298 2.27 -1.92 29.61
CA GLU A 298 3.70 -1.79 29.28
C GLU A 298 4.28 -0.41 29.63
N PHE A 299 3.51 0.66 29.41
CA PHE A 299 3.99 2.04 29.51
C PHE A 299 3.29 2.89 30.57
N GLY A 300 2.23 2.40 31.19
CA GLY A 300 1.42 3.13 32.18
C GLY A 300 0.43 4.14 31.57
N SER A 301 0.48 4.36 30.25
CA SER A 301 -0.42 5.24 29.52
C SER A 301 -0.57 4.79 28.06
N VAL A 302 -1.60 5.32 27.40
CA VAL A 302 -1.80 5.14 25.96
C VAL A 302 -1.33 6.43 25.25
N PRO A 303 -0.45 6.32 24.24
CA PRO A 303 -0.11 7.44 23.36
C PRO A 303 -1.33 8.01 22.64
N GLU A 304 -1.17 9.16 21.97
CA GLU A 304 -2.21 9.65 21.05
C GLU A 304 -2.50 8.56 19.99
N ILE A 305 -3.75 8.13 19.88
CA ILE A 305 -4.20 7.25 18.80
C ILE A 305 -4.84 8.12 17.72
N LEU A 306 -4.21 8.14 16.55
CA LEU A 306 -4.73 8.81 15.38
C LEU A 306 -5.42 7.80 14.47
N GLY A 307 -6.74 7.90 14.37
CA GLY A 307 -7.52 7.19 13.37
C GLY A 307 -8.48 6.12 13.89
N GLY A 308 -8.59 5.04 13.13
CA GLY A 308 -9.36 3.84 13.49
C GLY A 308 -10.76 3.73 12.90
N SER A 309 -11.19 4.54 11.94
CA SER A 309 -12.41 4.24 11.13
C SER A 309 -12.24 4.51 9.64
N ASP A 310 -11.08 5.03 9.24
CA ASP A 310 -10.86 5.51 7.89
C ASP A 310 -10.13 4.45 7.07
N GLU A 311 -10.89 3.57 6.42
CA GLU A 311 -10.38 2.52 5.51
C GLU A 311 -9.49 3.11 4.41
N TYR A 312 -9.90 4.25 3.85
CA TYR A 312 -9.25 4.90 2.70
C TYR A 312 -8.29 6.03 3.08
N VAL A 313 -7.85 6.14 4.34
CA VAL A 313 -6.97 7.24 4.76
C VAL A 313 -5.65 7.27 4.00
N VAL A 314 -5.11 6.10 3.66
CA VAL A 314 -3.87 5.96 2.91
C VAL A 314 -4.05 6.54 1.50
N ALA A 315 -5.11 6.12 0.79
CA ALA A 315 -5.45 6.66 -0.53
C ALA A 315 -5.73 8.17 -0.48
N ARG A 316 -6.43 8.65 0.56
CA ARG A 316 -6.68 10.09 0.78
C ARG A 316 -5.38 10.88 0.94
N GLY A 317 -4.42 10.35 1.68
CA GLY A 317 -3.11 10.98 1.84
C GLY A 317 -2.25 10.94 0.58
N ALA A 318 -2.27 9.82 -0.16
CA ALA A 318 -1.65 9.74 -1.48
C ALA A 318 -2.26 10.78 -2.45
N ALA A 319 -3.59 10.95 -2.46
CA ALA A 319 -4.26 11.98 -3.23
C ALA A 319 -3.83 13.39 -2.81
N HIS A 320 -3.64 13.62 -1.50
CA HIS A 320 -3.11 14.87 -0.98
C HIS A 320 -1.70 15.14 -1.51
N PHE A 321 -0.83 14.13 -1.53
CA PHE A 321 0.50 14.25 -2.12
C PHE A 321 0.48 14.48 -3.62
N ALA A 322 -0.44 13.85 -4.36
CA ALA A 322 -0.59 14.10 -5.79
C ALA A 322 -0.97 15.55 -6.07
N ARG A 323 -1.91 16.09 -5.29
CA ARG A 323 -2.29 17.51 -5.34
C ARG A 323 -1.09 18.42 -5.09
N VAL A 324 -0.31 18.12 -4.05
CA VAL A 324 0.85 18.93 -3.63
C VAL A 324 2.02 18.85 -4.62
N SER A 325 2.34 17.65 -5.11
CA SER A 325 3.50 17.39 -5.98
C SER A 325 3.39 18.09 -7.33
N PHE A 326 2.16 18.29 -7.81
CA PHE A 326 1.88 19.02 -9.05
C PHE A 326 2.36 20.48 -9.01
N PHE A 327 2.36 21.11 -7.83
CA PHE A 327 2.69 22.53 -7.70
C PHE A 327 4.17 22.82 -7.43
N GLY A 328 4.95 21.84 -6.99
CA GLY A 328 6.33 22.07 -6.52
C GLY A 328 7.46 21.36 -7.28
N VAL A 329 7.18 20.40 -8.18
CA VAL A 329 8.22 19.46 -8.69
C VAL A 329 8.45 19.52 -10.21
N HIS A 330 7.73 20.38 -10.95
CA HIS A 330 7.87 20.50 -12.40
C HIS A 330 8.32 21.87 -12.92
N GLN A 331 8.92 22.70 -12.06
CA GLN A 331 9.76 23.82 -12.51
C GLN A 331 11.23 23.42 -12.55
#